data_AF-A0A929KG13-F1
#
_entry.id   AF-A0A929KG13-F1
#
_cell.length_a   1.000
_cell.length_b   1.000
_cell.length_c   1.000
_cell.angle_alpha   90.00
_cell.angle_beta   90.00
_cell.angle_gamma   90.00
#
_symmetry.space_group_name_H-M   'P 1'
#
loop_
_entity.id
_entity.type
_entity.pdbx_description
1 polymer ?
#
loop_
_entity_poly.entity_id
_entity_poly.type
_entity_poly.pdbx_seq_one_letter_code
_entity_poly.pdbx_strand_id
1 'polypeptide(L)'
;MGIIKQGILGGFANKTGSVVGAYHRGQDTIRALPRNSGKAPSQAQKDQRLKFGLVTGFLGRISNLIDNGYAAAGAKITTAMNEAVSLHLKSAVTGLSPNFTFNYAKLIFSKGKLLMAQSVLADSIAGGKVKFSWDHVEQDDKLIDGTDLVTILIYNPAKDRFVSVRDAVARSAKSYSMSIPADFSLDDVHCYISFSSVKKRNLVSDSLYVGLLPVV
;
A
#
# COMPACT_ATOMS: atom_id res chain seq x y z
N MET A 1 28.60 9.19 5.86
CA MET A 1 29.84 8.76 5.18
C MET A 1 29.70 9.09 3.71
N GLY A 2 30.61 9.91 3.18
CA GLY A 2 30.69 10.20 1.75
C GLY A 2 31.20 9.00 0.97
N ILE A 3 30.61 8.74 -0.20
CA ILE A 3 30.96 7.61 -1.06
C ILE A 3 31.37 8.19 -2.40
N ILE A 4 32.56 7.82 -2.87
CA ILE A 4 33.02 8.14 -4.22
C ILE A 4 32.91 6.86 -5.04
N LYS A 5 32.05 6.88 -6.06
CA LYS A 5 31.95 5.77 -7.01
C LYS A 5 33.09 5.91 -8.00
N GLN A 6 33.88 4.86 -8.21
CA GLN A 6 34.97 4.83 -9.22
C GLN A 6 36.09 5.88 -9.03
N GLY A 7 36.43 6.24 -7.79
CA GLY A 7 37.54 7.16 -7.51
C GLY A 7 37.35 8.54 -8.13
N ILE A 8 38.41 9.17 -8.63
CA ILE A 8 38.34 10.55 -9.16
C ILE A 8 37.44 10.71 -10.40
N LEU A 9 37.13 9.61 -11.09
CA LEU A 9 36.38 9.63 -12.36
C LEU A 9 34.88 9.44 -12.22
N GLY A 10 34.36 9.17 -11.02
CA GLY A 10 32.93 8.96 -10.82
C GLY A 10 32.30 9.84 -9.75
N GLY A 11 30.99 9.69 -9.63
CA GLY A 11 30.14 10.55 -8.81
C GLY A 11 30.41 10.48 -7.31
N PHE A 12 30.18 11.62 -6.66
CA PHE A 12 30.06 11.71 -5.21
C PHE A 12 28.64 11.42 -4.76
N ALA A 13 28.49 10.59 -3.74
CA ALA A 13 27.24 10.34 -3.03
C ALA A 13 27.41 10.63 -1.54
N ASN A 14 26.32 11.07 -0.90
CA ASN A 14 26.26 11.45 0.51
C ASN A 14 27.14 12.67 0.86
N LYS A 15 27.19 12.98 2.16
CA LYS A 15 27.92 14.13 2.72
C LYS A 15 29.40 13.79 2.97
N THR A 16 30.28 14.66 2.47
CA THR A 16 31.72 14.71 2.79
C THR A 16 32.07 16.14 3.21
N GLY A 17 32.31 16.38 4.51
CA GLY A 17 32.59 17.72 5.02
C GLY A 17 31.45 18.71 4.76
N SER A 18 31.78 19.83 4.11
CA SER A 18 30.85 20.92 3.75
C SER A 18 30.11 20.70 2.43
N VAL A 19 30.25 19.52 1.84
CA VAL A 19 29.79 19.21 0.49
C VAL A 19 28.91 17.97 0.50
N VAL A 20 27.88 17.96 -0.34
CA VAL A 20 26.96 16.85 -0.53
C VAL A 20 26.97 16.46 -2.01
N GLY A 21 27.32 15.21 -2.28
CA GLY A 21 27.21 14.62 -3.62
C GLY A 21 25.83 14.02 -3.84
N ALA A 22 25.23 14.26 -5.00
CA ALA A 22 23.93 13.74 -5.38
C ALA A 22 23.88 13.43 -6.89
N TYR A 23 23.18 12.35 -7.24
CA TYR A 23 22.84 12.04 -8.62
C TYR A 23 21.51 12.70 -8.99
N HIS A 24 21.53 13.61 -9.95
CA HIS A 24 20.33 14.33 -10.37
C HIS A 24 20.19 14.30 -11.88
N ARG A 25 19.06 13.78 -12.38
CA ARG A 25 18.69 13.74 -13.81
C ARG A 25 19.80 13.20 -14.72
N GLY A 26 20.50 12.15 -14.29
CA GLY A 26 21.56 11.53 -15.10
C GLY A 26 22.96 12.13 -14.92
N GLN A 27 23.12 13.12 -14.05
CA GLN A 27 24.39 13.80 -13.81
C GLN A 27 24.80 13.70 -12.35
N ASP A 28 26.09 13.47 -12.12
CA ASP A 28 26.70 13.60 -10.81
C ASP A 28 26.87 15.08 -10.48
N THR A 29 26.19 15.54 -9.43
CA THR A 29 26.21 16.93 -9.00
C THR A 29 26.79 17.06 -7.60
N ILE A 30 27.53 18.14 -7.39
CA ILE A 30 28.12 18.48 -6.10
C ILE A 30 27.46 19.78 -5.62
N ARG A 31 26.97 19.79 -4.37
CA ARG A 31 26.29 20.95 -3.79
C ARG A 31 26.89 21.28 -2.42
N ALA A 32 26.88 22.56 -2.06
CA ALA A 32 27.21 23.00 -0.71
C ALA A 32 26.22 22.41 0.30
N LEU A 33 26.68 22.22 1.54
CA LEU A 33 25.81 21.80 2.64
C LEU A 33 24.64 22.79 2.77
N PRO A 34 23.39 22.31 2.82
CA PRO A 34 22.23 23.17 3.03
C PRO A 34 22.40 23.97 4.33
N ARG A 35 22.18 25.30 4.26
CA ARG A 35 22.10 26.13 5.47
C ARG A 35 20.77 25.87 6.17
N ASN A 36 20.80 25.74 7.49
CA ASN A 36 19.56 25.65 8.26
C ASN A 36 18.76 26.95 8.08
N SER A 37 17.48 26.82 7.72
CA SER A 37 16.59 27.97 7.58
C SER A 37 15.92 28.24 8.92
N GLY A 38 16.09 29.44 9.48
CA GLY A 38 15.36 29.88 10.69
C GLY A 38 13.90 30.27 10.44
N LYS A 39 13.41 30.15 9.21
CA LYS A 39 12.02 30.50 8.85
C LYS A 39 11.05 29.45 9.36
N ALA A 40 10.01 29.89 10.07
CA ALA A 40 8.92 29.03 10.48
C ALA A 40 8.21 28.42 9.25
N PRO A 41 7.72 27.17 9.34
CA PRO A 41 7.03 26.54 8.22
C PRO A 41 5.71 27.26 7.91
N SER A 42 5.44 27.46 6.62
CA SER A 42 4.17 28.03 6.16
C SER A 42 3.00 27.09 6.47
N GLN A 43 1.78 27.61 6.47
CA GLN A 43 0.59 26.79 6.72
C GLN A 43 0.49 25.62 5.72
N ALA A 44 0.73 25.86 4.44
CA ALA A 44 0.76 24.81 3.42
C ALA A 44 1.83 23.73 3.70
N GLN A 45 2.98 24.11 4.26
CA GLN A 45 4.02 23.15 4.67
C GLN A 45 3.58 22.33 5.89
N LYS A 46 2.88 22.95 6.86
CA LYS A 46 2.31 22.24 8.00
C LYS A 46 1.25 21.23 7.55
N ASP A 47 0.34 21.65 6.68
CA ASP A 47 -0.71 20.80 6.15
C ASP A 47 -0.12 19.60 5.40
N GLN A 48 0.89 19.82 4.55
CA GLN A 48 1.54 18.73 3.84
C GLN A 48 2.22 17.74 4.80
N ARG A 49 2.84 18.22 5.87
CA ARG A 49 3.44 17.36 6.91
C ARG A 49 2.37 16.53 7.64
N LEU A 50 1.22 17.13 7.97
CA LEU A 50 0.10 16.43 8.59
C LEU A 50 -0.46 15.33 7.67
N LYS A 51 -0.72 15.66 6.40
CA LYS A 51 -1.17 14.69 5.40
C LYS A 51 -0.17 13.54 5.21
N PHE A 52 1.12 13.87 5.12
CA PHE A 52 2.19 12.90 4.97
C PHE A 52 2.30 11.98 6.20
N GLY A 53 2.26 12.55 7.41
CA GLY A 53 2.30 11.77 8.65
C GLY A 53 1.10 10.82 8.78
N LEU A 54 -0.09 11.29 8.43
CA LEU A 54 -1.31 10.47 8.43
C LEU A 54 -1.20 9.28 7.46
N VAL A 55 -0.81 9.51 6.21
CA VAL A 55 -0.69 8.44 5.20
C VAL A 55 0.45 7.47 5.54
N THR A 56 1.62 7.97 5.90
CA THR A 56 2.77 7.11 6.21
C THR A 56 2.59 6.31 7.49
N GLY A 57 1.97 6.89 8.52
CA GLY A 57 1.63 6.17 9.76
C GLY A 57 0.56 5.09 9.53
N PHE A 58 -0.40 5.34 8.65
CA PHE A 58 -1.40 4.33 8.27
C PHE A 58 -0.77 3.19 7.44
N LEU A 59 -0.10 3.52 6.34
CA LEU A 59 0.50 2.55 5.42
C LEU A 59 1.66 1.78 6.07
N GLY A 60 2.40 2.38 7.01
CA GLY A 60 3.51 1.73 7.70
C GLY A 60 3.08 0.50 8.51
N ARG A 61 1.82 0.44 8.96
CA ARG A 61 1.26 -0.71 9.69
C ARG A 61 0.97 -1.90 8.80
N ILE A 62 0.85 -1.68 7.49
CA ILE A 62 0.63 -2.70 6.46
C ILE A 62 1.79 -2.76 5.46
N SER A 63 3.00 -2.34 5.86
CA SER A 63 4.18 -2.25 4.99
C SER A 63 4.47 -3.56 4.25
N ASN A 64 4.35 -4.70 4.95
CA ASN A 64 4.59 -6.02 4.38
C ASN A 64 3.61 -6.36 3.24
N LEU A 65 2.37 -5.88 3.31
CA LEU A 65 1.40 -6.07 2.22
C LEU A 65 1.71 -5.14 1.06
N ILE A 66 2.08 -3.89 1.33
CA ILE A 66 2.43 -2.90 0.30
C ILE A 66 3.66 -3.35 -0.48
N ASP A 67 4.69 -3.84 0.20
CA ASP A 67 5.93 -4.29 -0.45
C ASP A 67 5.69 -5.43 -1.44
N ASN A 68 4.74 -6.32 -1.12
CA ASN A 68 4.34 -7.41 -2.02
C ASN A 68 3.35 -6.94 -3.09
N GLY A 69 2.36 -6.13 -2.72
CA GLY A 69 1.30 -5.63 -3.59
C GLY A 69 1.79 -4.59 -4.60
N TYR A 70 2.92 -3.93 -4.37
CA TYR A 70 3.56 -3.01 -5.31
C TYR A 70 4.88 -3.57 -5.86
N ALA A 71 5.11 -4.89 -5.75
CA ALA A 71 6.37 -5.52 -6.18
C ALA A 71 6.66 -5.37 -7.69
N ALA A 72 5.62 -5.22 -8.53
CA ALA A 72 5.77 -4.90 -9.95
C ALA A 72 6.27 -3.47 -10.21
N ALA A 73 5.97 -2.57 -9.27
CA ALA A 73 6.21 -1.14 -9.37
C ALA A 73 7.60 -0.73 -8.84
N GLY A 74 8.31 -1.65 -8.19
CA GLY A 74 9.72 -1.54 -7.78
C GLY A 74 10.73 -1.46 -8.93
N ALA A 75 10.37 -0.83 -10.06
CA ALA A 75 11.23 -0.60 -11.20
C ALA A 75 12.19 0.57 -10.92
N LYS A 76 13.45 0.23 -10.67
CA LYS A 76 14.71 1.02 -10.78
C LYS A 76 14.85 2.38 -10.06
N ILE A 77 13.80 3.12 -9.66
CA ILE A 77 13.92 4.50 -9.12
C ILE A 77 13.11 4.73 -7.84
N THR A 78 11.95 4.09 -7.65
CA THR A 78 11.07 4.31 -6.48
C THR A 78 10.77 3.00 -5.75
N THR A 79 10.68 3.06 -4.42
CA THR A 79 10.27 1.93 -3.58
C THR A 79 8.75 1.75 -3.63
N ALA A 80 8.29 0.51 -3.40
CA ALA A 80 6.87 0.16 -3.29
C ALA A 80 6.09 1.11 -2.36
N MET A 81 6.64 1.33 -1.16
CA MET A 81 6.06 2.25 -0.18
C MET A 81 5.93 3.69 -0.68
N ASN A 82 6.93 4.22 -1.39
CA ASN A 82 6.88 5.59 -1.90
C ASN A 82 5.79 5.76 -2.97
N GLU A 83 5.57 4.74 -3.80
CA GLU A 83 4.48 4.76 -4.78
C GLU A 83 3.11 4.70 -4.10
N ALA A 84 2.94 3.80 -3.14
CA ALA A 84 1.72 3.72 -2.35
C ALA A 84 1.43 5.05 -1.65
N VAL A 85 2.40 5.64 -0.96
CA VAL A 85 2.23 6.95 -0.29
C VAL A 85 1.84 8.05 -1.28
N SER A 86 2.49 8.10 -2.45
CA SER A 86 2.18 9.08 -3.50
C SER A 86 0.75 8.95 -4.01
N LEU A 87 0.26 7.72 -4.20
CA LEU A 87 -1.11 7.47 -4.63
C LEU A 87 -2.12 7.95 -3.58
N HIS A 88 -1.95 7.53 -2.32
CA HIS A 88 -2.90 7.84 -1.25
C HIS A 88 -2.91 9.33 -0.89
N LEU A 89 -1.78 10.02 -0.96
CA LEU A 89 -1.74 11.48 -0.77
C LEU A 89 -2.57 12.23 -1.82
N LYS A 90 -2.72 11.69 -3.02
CA LYS A 90 -3.51 12.29 -4.10
C LYS A 90 -5.00 11.97 -3.99
N SER A 91 -5.35 10.74 -3.58
CA SER A 91 -6.73 10.26 -3.68
C SER A 91 -7.43 10.03 -2.33
N ALA A 92 -6.71 9.58 -1.30
CA ALA A 92 -7.27 9.00 -0.09
C ALA A 92 -7.29 9.94 1.13
N VAL A 93 -6.67 11.12 1.04
CA VAL A 93 -6.74 12.12 2.12
C VAL A 93 -7.93 13.04 1.91
N THR A 94 -8.80 13.12 2.92
CA THR A 94 -9.98 14.00 2.96
C THR A 94 -9.90 14.95 4.15
N GLY A 95 -10.76 15.98 4.15
CA GLY A 95 -10.86 16.96 5.22
C GLY A 95 -10.17 18.30 4.93
N LEU A 96 -10.32 19.23 5.86
CA LEU A 96 -9.77 20.58 5.81
C LEU A 96 -8.71 20.74 6.91
N SER A 97 -7.73 21.60 6.67
CA SER A 97 -6.71 21.89 7.68
C SER A 97 -7.36 22.39 8.98
N PRO A 98 -6.93 21.91 10.16
CA PRO A 98 -5.86 20.94 10.43
C PRO A 98 -6.32 19.47 10.53
N ASN A 99 -7.62 19.21 10.43
CA ASN A 99 -8.23 17.90 10.69
C ASN A 99 -8.39 17.09 9.40
N PHE A 100 -7.29 16.46 8.97
CA PHE A 100 -7.31 15.51 7.86
C PHE A 100 -7.75 14.12 8.33
N THR A 101 -8.51 13.44 7.50
CA THR A 101 -8.97 12.07 7.71
C THR A 101 -8.57 11.18 6.54
N PHE A 102 -8.44 9.88 6.82
CA PHE A 102 -8.15 8.89 5.78
C PHE A 102 -9.46 8.33 5.23
N ASN A 103 -9.62 8.34 3.91
CA ASN A 103 -10.73 7.69 3.25
C ASN A 103 -10.41 6.22 3.00
N TYR A 104 -10.98 5.35 3.84
CA TYR A 104 -10.77 3.91 3.79
C TYR A 104 -11.23 3.28 2.48
N ALA A 105 -12.29 3.78 1.84
CA ALA A 105 -12.78 3.22 0.57
C ALA A 105 -11.76 3.39 -0.58
N LYS A 106 -10.82 4.33 -0.45
CA LYS A 106 -9.76 4.59 -1.45
C LYS A 106 -8.41 3.96 -1.08
N LEU A 107 -8.37 3.12 -0.05
CA LEU A 107 -7.17 2.36 0.30
C LEU A 107 -6.89 1.33 -0.81
N ILE A 108 -5.69 1.43 -1.40
CA ILE A 108 -5.19 0.47 -2.37
C ILE A 108 -3.90 -0.13 -1.82
N PHE A 109 -3.95 -1.35 -1.30
CA PHE A 109 -2.76 -1.99 -0.72
C PHE A 109 -1.95 -2.80 -1.75
N SER A 110 -2.56 -3.14 -2.89
CA SER A 110 -1.93 -3.85 -4.00
C SER A 110 -2.26 -3.15 -5.30
N LYS A 111 -1.29 -3.05 -6.20
CA LYS A 111 -1.46 -2.43 -7.52
C LYS A 111 -0.67 -3.18 -8.58
N GLY A 112 -1.35 -3.62 -9.63
CA GLY A 112 -0.71 -4.38 -10.69
C GLY A 112 -1.55 -4.54 -11.95
N LYS A 113 -1.29 -5.62 -12.69
CA LYS A 113 -1.87 -5.86 -14.02
C LYS A 113 -2.80 -7.07 -14.08
N LEU A 114 -2.86 -7.85 -13.00
CA LEU A 114 -3.75 -8.99 -12.89
C LEU A 114 -5.19 -8.47 -12.76
N LEU A 115 -6.11 -9.07 -13.50
CA LEU A 115 -7.49 -8.61 -13.52
C LEU A 115 -8.23 -9.08 -12.27
N MET A 116 -8.95 -8.14 -11.64
CA MET A 116 -9.83 -8.42 -10.50
C MET A 116 -11.06 -9.23 -10.94
N ALA A 117 -11.70 -9.94 -10.01
CA ALA A 117 -13.00 -10.56 -10.28
C ALA A 117 -14.09 -9.48 -10.47
N GLN A 118 -15.02 -9.70 -11.41
CA GLN A 118 -16.07 -8.72 -11.73
C GLN A 118 -17.05 -8.49 -10.56
N SER A 119 -17.35 -9.57 -9.84
CA SER A 119 -18.24 -9.60 -8.68
C SER A 119 -17.46 -10.14 -7.49
N VAL A 120 -17.26 -9.28 -6.49
CA VAL A 120 -16.73 -9.67 -5.19
C VAL A 120 -17.77 -9.26 -4.15
N LEU A 121 -18.15 -10.23 -3.32
CA LEU A 121 -19.05 -10.04 -2.19
C LEU A 121 -18.32 -10.45 -0.91
N ALA A 122 -18.69 -9.79 0.19
CA ALA A 122 -18.23 -10.17 1.51
C ALA A 122 -19.43 -10.12 2.47
N ASP A 123 -19.61 -11.19 3.22
CA ASP A 123 -20.70 -11.38 4.16
C ASP A 123 -20.16 -11.73 5.55
N SER A 124 -20.68 -11.09 6.60
CA SER A 124 -20.43 -11.50 7.98
C SER A 124 -21.23 -12.76 8.30
N ILE A 125 -20.56 -13.80 8.79
CA ILE A 125 -21.15 -15.05 9.24
C ILE A 125 -21.02 -15.13 10.76
N ALA A 126 -22.07 -15.66 11.41
CA ALA A 126 -22.09 -15.92 12.84
C ALA A 126 -20.82 -16.62 13.34
N GLY A 127 -20.36 -16.18 14.51
CA GLY A 127 -19.13 -16.67 15.12
C GLY A 127 -17.90 -15.87 14.70
N GLY A 128 -18.07 -14.59 14.32
CA GLY A 128 -16.96 -13.68 14.06
C GLY A 128 -16.15 -14.08 12.82
N LYS A 129 -16.83 -14.52 11.76
CA LYS A 129 -16.18 -14.86 10.48
C LYS A 129 -16.67 -13.94 9.39
N VAL A 130 -15.80 -13.56 8.46
CA VAL A 130 -16.20 -12.89 7.22
C VAL A 130 -15.90 -13.81 6.06
N LYS A 131 -16.93 -14.10 5.28
CA LYS A 131 -16.83 -14.90 4.05
C LYS A 131 -16.76 -13.97 2.88
N PHE A 132 -15.70 -14.13 2.11
CA PHE A 132 -15.53 -13.51 0.80
C PHE A 132 -15.94 -14.51 -0.27
N SER A 133 -16.68 -14.04 -1.27
CA SER A 133 -17.02 -14.81 -2.46
C SER A 133 -16.75 -13.99 -3.71
N TRP A 134 -16.21 -14.63 -4.72
CA TRP A 134 -15.88 -14.00 -6.00
C TRP A 134 -16.12 -14.95 -7.15
N ASP A 135 -16.37 -14.38 -8.32
CA ASP A 135 -16.55 -15.17 -9.53
C ASP A 135 -15.23 -15.43 -10.26
N HIS A 136 -15.16 -16.64 -10.84
CA HIS A 136 -14.13 -17.05 -11.80
C HIS A 136 -14.84 -17.75 -12.96
N VAL A 137 -15.35 -16.95 -13.89
CA VAL A 137 -16.08 -17.40 -15.09
C VAL A 137 -15.20 -17.30 -16.34
N GLU A 138 -14.22 -16.41 -16.33
CA GLU A 138 -13.30 -16.19 -17.45
C GLU A 138 -12.34 -17.38 -17.61
N GLN A 139 -11.92 -17.63 -18.85
CA GLN A 139 -10.91 -18.65 -19.14
C GLN A 139 -9.55 -18.22 -18.59
N ASP A 140 -8.77 -19.19 -18.14
CA ASP A 140 -7.41 -18.93 -17.67
C ASP A 140 -6.55 -18.34 -18.80
N ASP A 141 -5.93 -17.20 -18.52
CA ASP A 141 -5.02 -16.47 -19.39
C ASP A 141 -3.83 -15.93 -18.57
N LYS A 142 -2.89 -15.26 -19.24
CA LYS A 142 -1.71 -14.64 -18.65
C LYS A 142 -2.01 -13.65 -17.51
N LEU A 143 -3.21 -13.08 -17.45
CA LEU A 143 -3.62 -12.05 -16.47
C LEU A 143 -4.73 -12.51 -15.51
N ILE A 144 -5.26 -13.72 -15.69
CA ILE A 144 -6.31 -14.33 -14.86
C ILE A 144 -6.04 -15.83 -14.82
N ASP A 145 -5.82 -16.40 -13.65
CA ASP A 145 -5.61 -17.84 -13.53
C ASP A 145 -6.37 -18.40 -12.33
N GLY A 146 -7.01 -19.55 -12.49
CA GLY A 146 -7.67 -20.26 -11.40
C GLY A 146 -6.72 -20.62 -10.24
N THR A 147 -5.40 -20.64 -10.48
CA THR A 147 -4.36 -20.87 -9.46
C THR A 147 -3.89 -19.60 -8.73
N ASP A 148 -4.31 -18.40 -9.16
CA ASP A 148 -3.96 -17.16 -8.49
C ASP A 148 -4.45 -17.19 -7.04
N LEU A 149 -3.65 -16.72 -6.08
CA LEU A 149 -3.98 -16.78 -4.67
C LEU A 149 -4.63 -15.48 -4.20
N VAL A 150 -5.60 -15.60 -3.30
CA VAL A 150 -6.31 -14.46 -2.72
C VAL A 150 -5.56 -13.91 -1.52
N THR A 151 -5.41 -12.59 -1.47
CA THR A 151 -4.94 -11.84 -0.30
C THR A 151 -6.06 -10.94 0.18
N ILE A 152 -6.32 -10.97 1.49
CA ILE A 152 -7.42 -10.26 2.13
C ILE A 152 -6.86 -9.36 3.23
N LEU A 153 -7.41 -8.16 3.32
CA LEU A 153 -7.13 -7.20 4.38
C LEU A 153 -8.46 -6.75 4.99
N ILE A 154 -8.55 -6.79 6.31
CA ILE A 154 -9.67 -6.29 7.10
C ILE A 154 -9.13 -5.22 8.04
N TYR A 155 -9.80 -4.07 8.10
CA TYR A 155 -9.44 -2.97 8.97
C TYR A 155 -10.60 -2.56 9.86
N ASN A 156 -10.35 -2.48 11.16
CA ASN A 156 -11.30 -1.97 12.15
C ASN A 156 -10.91 -0.52 12.53
N PRO A 157 -11.73 0.49 12.19
CA PRO A 157 -11.47 1.88 12.52
C PRO A 157 -11.64 2.21 14.01
N ALA A 158 -12.47 1.48 14.76
CA ALA A 158 -12.70 1.72 16.19
C ALA A 158 -11.47 1.32 17.03
N LYS A 159 -10.83 0.21 16.65
CA LYS A 159 -9.64 -0.34 17.34
C LYS A 159 -8.32 0.01 16.67
N ASP A 160 -8.38 0.67 15.51
CA ASP A 160 -7.22 1.05 14.70
C ASP A 160 -6.28 -0.14 14.41
N ARG A 161 -6.87 -1.31 14.15
CA ARG A 161 -6.16 -2.58 13.92
C ARG A 161 -6.50 -3.20 12.58
N PHE A 162 -5.51 -3.89 12.01
CA PHE A 162 -5.62 -4.65 10.77
C PHE A 162 -5.51 -6.13 11.04
N VAL A 163 -6.24 -6.92 10.25
CA VAL A 163 -6.06 -8.37 10.16
C VAL A 163 -5.93 -8.69 8.69
N SER A 164 -4.89 -9.42 8.31
CA SER A 164 -4.65 -9.80 6.93
C SER A 164 -4.26 -11.25 6.81
N VAL A 165 -4.66 -11.84 5.68
CA VAL A 165 -4.22 -13.18 5.28
C VAL A 165 -3.71 -13.06 3.85
N ARG A 166 -2.50 -13.54 3.63
CA ARG A 166 -1.87 -13.58 2.31
C ARG A 166 -1.94 -14.99 1.76
N ASP A 167 -2.05 -15.07 0.44
CA ASP A 167 -1.94 -16.34 -0.30
C ASP A 167 -2.91 -17.42 0.22
N ALA A 168 -4.13 -17.02 0.59
CA ALA A 168 -5.04 -17.80 1.41
C ALA A 168 -5.61 -19.02 0.69
N VAL A 169 -6.15 -18.80 -0.52
CA VAL A 169 -6.78 -19.84 -1.33
C VAL A 169 -6.64 -19.49 -2.81
N ALA A 170 -6.66 -20.51 -3.67
CA ALA A 170 -6.71 -20.34 -5.12
C ALA A 170 -8.02 -19.68 -5.56
N ARG A 171 -7.94 -18.89 -6.63
CA ARG A 171 -9.06 -18.18 -7.25
C ARG A 171 -10.17 -19.12 -7.69
N SER A 172 -9.82 -20.35 -8.08
CA SER A 172 -10.75 -21.43 -8.43
C SER A 172 -11.65 -21.90 -7.26
N ALA A 173 -11.28 -21.62 -6.01
CA ALA A 173 -12.11 -21.96 -4.85
C ALA A 173 -13.35 -21.07 -4.71
N LYS A 174 -13.38 -19.89 -5.36
CA LYS A 174 -14.50 -18.93 -5.43
C LYS A 174 -14.99 -18.36 -4.09
N SER A 175 -14.50 -18.85 -2.96
CA SER A 175 -14.82 -18.34 -1.65
C SER A 175 -13.74 -18.62 -0.61
N TYR A 176 -13.68 -17.76 0.40
CA TYR A 176 -12.81 -17.95 1.57
C TYR A 176 -13.45 -17.34 2.81
N SER A 177 -13.44 -18.08 3.92
CA SER A 177 -13.91 -17.59 5.22
C SER A 177 -12.73 -17.30 6.15
N MET A 178 -12.60 -16.04 6.55
CA MET A 178 -11.58 -15.59 7.50
C MET A 178 -12.18 -15.44 8.90
N SER A 179 -11.50 -16.00 9.91
CA SER A 179 -11.84 -15.73 11.32
C SER A 179 -11.31 -14.38 11.75
N ILE A 180 -12.17 -13.57 12.36
CA ILE A 180 -11.82 -12.29 12.95
C ILE A 180 -11.55 -12.50 14.45
N PRO A 181 -10.56 -11.80 15.04
CA PRO A 181 -10.37 -11.81 16.49
C PRO A 181 -11.65 -11.43 17.23
N ALA A 182 -11.92 -12.09 18.36
CA ALA A 182 -13.10 -11.83 19.20
C ALA A 182 -13.20 -10.36 19.64
N ASP A 183 -12.05 -9.68 19.73
CA ASP A 183 -11.99 -8.26 20.02
C ASP A 183 -12.82 -7.43 19.03
N PHE A 184 -13.04 -7.83 17.78
CA PHE A 184 -13.73 -6.97 16.80
C PHE A 184 -15.24 -7.24 16.77
N SER A 185 -15.77 -8.04 17.69
CA SER A 185 -17.20 -8.32 17.77
C SER A 185 -17.99 -7.01 17.93
N LEU A 186 -19.09 -6.88 17.17
CA LEU A 186 -19.98 -5.71 17.13
C LEU A 186 -19.38 -4.42 16.54
N ASP A 187 -18.13 -4.44 16.08
CA ASP A 187 -17.53 -3.32 15.36
C ASP A 187 -17.78 -3.43 13.85
N ASP A 188 -17.80 -2.28 13.18
CA ASP A 188 -17.79 -2.23 11.71
C ASP A 188 -16.37 -2.38 11.18
N VAL A 189 -16.19 -3.21 10.16
CA VAL A 189 -14.90 -3.47 9.53
C VAL A 189 -14.90 -3.16 8.03
N HIS A 190 -13.81 -2.56 7.56
CA HIS A 190 -13.55 -2.34 6.15
C HIS A 190 -12.84 -3.55 5.54
N CYS A 191 -13.39 -4.08 4.46
CA CYS A 191 -12.91 -5.29 3.82
C CYS A 191 -12.30 -5.01 2.44
N TYR A 192 -11.13 -5.58 2.18
CA TYR A 192 -10.40 -5.45 0.93
C TYR A 192 -9.90 -6.80 0.44
N ILE A 193 -9.84 -6.95 -0.87
CA ILE A 193 -9.35 -8.15 -1.54
C ILE A 193 -8.33 -7.80 -2.63
N SER A 194 -7.37 -8.68 -2.88
CA SER A 194 -6.52 -8.66 -4.06
C SER A 194 -6.10 -10.08 -4.46
N PHE A 195 -5.59 -10.23 -5.67
CA PHE A 195 -5.05 -11.50 -6.17
C PHE A 195 -3.55 -11.39 -6.45
N SER A 196 -2.83 -12.48 -6.18
CA SER A 196 -1.40 -12.66 -6.47
C SER A 196 -1.22 -13.88 -7.36
N SER A 197 -0.44 -13.76 -8.43
CA SER A 197 -0.20 -14.91 -9.30
C SER A 197 0.90 -15.82 -8.77
N VAL A 198 0.66 -17.13 -8.80
CA VAL A 198 1.67 -18.16 -8.46
C VAL A 198 2.62 -18.39 -9.62
N LYS A 199 2.13 -18.31 -10.87
CA LYS A 199 2.92 -18.62 -12.08
C LYS A 199 3.90 -17.50 -12.42
N LYS A 200 3.57 -16.24 -12.11
CA LYS A 200 4.40 -15.08 -12.43
C LYS A 200 4.73 -14.28 -11.20
N ARG A 201 6.02 -14.28 -10.86
CA ARG A 201 6.55 -13.47 -9.76
C ARG A 201 6.19 -12.00 -9.96
N ASN A 202 5.73 -11.38 -8.87
CA ASN A 202 5.32 -9.97 -8.80
C ASN A 202 4.13 -9.59 -9.69
N LEU A 203 3.39 -10.56 -10.26
CA LEU A 203 2.14 -10.26 -10.94
C LEU A 203 1.00 -10.27 -9.91
N VAL A 204 0.43 -9.10 -9.65
CA VAL A 204 -0.63 -8.88 -8.67
C VAL A 204 -1.75 -8.05 -9.28
N SER A 205 -2.94 -8.08 -8.67
CA SER A 205 -4.07 -7.25 -9.06
C SER A 205 -4.06 -5.93 -8.30
N ASP A 206 -4.80 -4.95 -8.83
CA ASP A 206 -5.25 -3.83 -8.00
C ASP A 206 -6.13 -4.38 -6.87
N SER A 207 -6.03 -3.81 -5.66
CA SER A 207 -6.90 -4.20 -4.55
C SER A 207 -8.27 -3.52 -4.68
N LEU A 208 -9.33 -4.25 -4.35
CA LEU A 208 -10.71 -3.78 -4.38
C LEU A 208 -11.24 -3.61 -2.97
N TYR A 209 -11.90 -2.47 -2.72
CA TYR A 209 -12.72 -2.27 -1.52
C TYR A 209 -14.08 -2.93 -1.72
N VAL A 210 -14.41 -3.90 -0.87
CA VAL A 210 -15.66 -4.66 -0.97
C VAL A 210 -16.79 -3.91 -0.25
N GLY A 211 -16.51 -3.35 0.92
CA GLY A 211 -17.51 -2.64 1.70
C GLY A 211 -17.17 -2.51 3.18
N LEU A 212 -18.10 -1.89 3.90
CA LEU A 212 -18.14 -1.83 5.36
C LEU A 212 -19.12 -2.90 5.84
N LEU A 213 -18.69 -3.76 6.75
CA LEU A 213 -19.51 -4.85 7.27
C LEU A 213 -19.49 -4.85 8.80
N PRO A 214 -20.64 -5.01 9.47
CA PRO A 214 -20.67 -5.26 10.91
C PRO A 214 -20.20 -6.68 11.19
N VAL A 215 -19.40 -6.87 12.24
CA VAL A 215 -19.01 -8.22 12.69
C VAL A 215 -20.10 -8.83 13.57
N VAL A 216 -20.70 -9.93 13.11
CA VAL A 216 -21.79 -10.69 13.76
C VAL A 216 -21.30 -12.01 14.35
#